data_AF-A0A2V8I8F8-F1
#
_entry.id   AF-A0A2V8I8F8-F1
#
_cell.length_a   1.000
_cell.length_b   1.000
_cell.length_c   1.000
_cell.angle_alpha   90.00
_cell.angle_beta   90.00
_cell.angle_gamma   90.00
#
_symmetry.space_group_name_H-M   'P 1'
#
loop_
_entity.id
_entity.type
_entity.pdbx_description
1 polymer ?
#
loop_
_entity_poly.entity_id
_entity_poly.type
_entity_poly.pdbx_seq_one_letter_code
_entity_poly.pdbx_strand_id
1 'polypeptide(L)' 'MRVPISVGVLIDNSGSMRHKLQQALQTVREIATALGPQDEMFVISFNSDVDVRHHFTTNMQEIQR' A
#
# COMPACT_ATOMS: atom_id res chain seq x y z
N MET A 1 -11.65 23.54 -1.05
CA MET A 1 -11.23 22.63 -2.14
C MET A 1 -10.22 21.67 -1.57
N ARG A 2 -10.38 20.35 -1.77
CA ARG A 2 -9.41 19.35 -1.32
C ARG A 2 -8.38 19.17 -2.45
N VAL A 3 -7.10 19.24 -2.14
CA VAL A 3 -6.02 18.99 -3.11
C VAL A 3 -5.76 17.48 -3.11
N PRO A 4 -5.78 16.80 -4.27
CA PRO A 4 -5.46 15.38 -4.35
C PRO A 4 -4.05 15.09 -3.86
N ILE A 5 -3.85 13.94 -3.21
CA ILE A 5 -2.53 13.51 -2.74
C ILE A 5 -2.14 12.15 -3.34
N SER A 6 -0.83 11.94 -3.45
CA SER A 6 -0.22 10.68 -3.88
C SER A 6 0.50 10.03 -2.70
N VAL A 7 0.16 8.78 -2.38
CA VAL A 7 0.71 8.05 -1.23
C VAL A 7 1.57 6.88 -1.72
N GLY A 8 2.79 6.78 -1.21
CA GLY A 8 3.68 5.65 -1.45
C GLY A 8 3.87 4.82 -0.20
N VAL A 9 3.57 3.51 -0.25
CA VAL A 9 3.77 2.61 0.88
C VAL A 9 4.80 1.55 0.55
N LEU A 10 5.80 1.40 1.42
CA LEU A 10 6.83 0.37 1.32
C LEU A 10 6.69 -0.60 2.51
N ILE A 11 6.46 -1.87 2.21
CA ILE A 11 6.26 -2.93 3.21
C ILE A 11 7.51 -3.81 3.25
N ASP A 12 8.15 -3.87 4.42
CA ASP A 12 9.20 -4.86 4.68
C ASP A 12 8.58 -6.25 4.83
N ASN A 13 8.96 -7.17 3.96
CA ASN A 13 8.57 -8.57 3.96
C ASN A 13 9.72 -9.51 4.38
N SER A 14 10.67 -9.00 5.17
CA SER A 14 11.75 -9.78 5.76
C SER A 14 11.23 -10.84 6.75
N GLY A 15 12.05 -11.84 7.06
CA GLY A 15 11.67 -12.94 7.94
C GLY A 15 11.21 -12.49 9.34
N SER A 16 11.73 -11.38 9.86
CA SER A 16 11.32 -10.81 11.15
C SER A 16 9.91 -10.20 11.09
N MET A 17 9.44 -9.79 9.92
CA MET A 17 8.11 -9.20 9.71
C MET A 17 7.00 -10.24 9.53
N ARG A 18 7.32 -11.53 9.42
CA ARG A 18 6.34 -12.60 9.14
C ARG A 18 5.12 -12.59 10.08
N HIS A 19 5.33 -12.31 11.37
CA HIS A 19 4.25 -12.27 12.37
C HIS A 19 3.47 -10.92 12.37
N LYS A 20 4.03 -9.88 11.76
CA LYS A 20 3.45 -8.53 11.65
C LYS A 20 2.86 -8.23 10.28
N LEU A 21 3.16 -9.06 9.28
CA LEU A 21 2.76 -8.83 7.89
C LEU A 21 1.25 -8.68 7.74
N GLN A 22 0.46 -9.52 8.42
CA GLN A 22 -1.00 -9.41 8.40
C GLN A 22 -1.50 -8.07 8.94
N GLN A 23 -0.89 -7.59 10.03
CA GLN A 23 -1.21 -6.28 10.59
C GLN A 23 -0.80 -5.14 9.65
N ALA A 24 0.39 -5.23 9.04
CA ALA A 24 0.85 -4.24 8.07
C ALA A 24 -0.09 -4.14 6.85
N LEU A 25 -0.51 -5.29 6.29
CA LEU A 25 -1.48 -5.33 5.19
C LEU A 25 -2.85 -4.77 5.61
N GLN A 26 -3.29 -5.04 6.83
CA GLN A 26 -4.53 -4.49 7.35
C GLN A 26 -4.48 -2.96 7.45
N THR A 27 -3.38 -2.39 7.96
CA THR A 27 -3.18 -0.94 8.00
C THR A 27 -3.15 -0.31 6.60
N VAL A 28 -2.54 -0.98 5.62
CA VAL A 28 -2.53 -0.53 4.22
C VAL A 28 -3.95 -0.44 3.66
N ARG A 29 -4.80 -1.43 3.95
CA ARG A 29 -6.22 -1.43 3.54
C ARG A 29 -7.01 -0.30 4.21
N GLU A 30 -6.75 -0.02 5.47
CA GLU A 30 -7.37 1.09 6.20
C GLU A 30 -6.99 2.44 5.59
N ILE A 31 -5.72 2.64 5.25
CA ILE A 31 -5.25 3.84 4.54
C ILE A 31 -5.97 3.97 3.20
N ALA A 32 -6.01 2.91 2.39
CA ALA A 32 -6.68 2.91 1.09
C ALA A 32 -8.18 3.24 1.19
N THR A 33 -8.83 2.85 2.29
CA THR A 33 -10.26 3.14 2.54
C THR A 33 -10.49 4.59 2.98
N ALA A 34 -9.49 5.25 3.57
CA ALA A 34 -9.56 6.65 3.98
C ALA A 34 -9.25 7.65 2.86
N LEU A 35 -8.69 7.18 1.74
CA LEU A 35 -8.37 8.01 0.59
C LEU A 35 -9.61 8.45 -0.19
N GLY A 36 -9.57 9.66 -0.72
CA GLY A 36 -10.62 10.21 -1.56
C GLY A 36 -10.54 9.71 -3.00
N PRO A 37 -11.59 9.94 -3.82
CA PRO A 37 -11.68 9.37 -5.18
C PRO A 37 -10.61 9.84 -6.18
N GLN A 38 -9.94 10.96 -5.89
CA GLN A 38 -8.88 11.52 -6.72
C GLN A 38 -7.48 11.29 -6.13
N ASP A 39 -7.40 10.72 -4.93
CA ASP A 39 -6.11 10.36 -4.35
C ASP A 39 -5.62 9.06 -5.02
N GLU A 40 -4.31 8.91 -5.10
CA GLU A 40 -3.67 7.74 -5.69
C GLU A 40 -2.66 7.12 -4.72
N MET A 41 -2.48 5.82 -4.84
CA MET A 41 -1.54 5.08 -3.99
C MET A 41 -0.77 4.03 -4.77
N PHE A 42 0.48 3.79 -4.39
CA PHE A 42 1.24 2.61 -4.78
C PHE A 42 1.73 1.85 -3.54
N VAL A 43 1.95 0.54 -3.73
CA VAL A 43 2.51 -0.33 -2.68
C VAL A 43 3.66 -1.14 -3.24
N ILE A 44 4.81 -1.08 -2.58
CA ILE A 44 6.00 -1.90 -2.86
C ILE A 44 6.21 -2.84 -1.68
N SER A 45 6.39 -4.13 -1.96
CA SER A 45 6.83 -5.10 -0.97
C SER A 45 8.28 -5.43 -1.24
N PHE A 46 9.14 -5.34 -0.23
CA PHE A 46 10.58 -5.54 -0.40
C PHE A 46 11.12 -6.56 0.61
N ASN A 47 12.09 -7.37 0.16
CA ASN A 47 12.90 -8.25 1.01
C ASN A 47 14.37 -8.14 0.57
N SER A 48 15.04 -9.24 0.23
CA SER A 48 16.38 -9.21 -0.39
C SER A 48 16.35 -8.74 -1.85
N ASP A 49 15.22 -8.92 -2.54
CA ASP A 49 14.95 -8.46 -3.90
C ASP A 49 13.69 -7.57 -3.88
N VAL A 50 13.70 -6.45 -4.62
CA VAL A 50 12.58 -5.51 -4.65
C VAL A 50 11.56 -5.95 -5.71
N ASP A 51 10.31 -6.13 -5.30
CA ASP A 51 9.21 -6.52 -6.19
C ASP A 51 8.10 -5.44 -6.18
N VAL A 52 7.88 -4.80 -7.32
CA VAL A 52 6.82 -3.80 -7.48
C VAL A 52 5.49 -4.53 -7.63
N ARG A 53 4.70 -4.54 -6.55
CA ARG A 53 3.40 -5.23 -6.55
C ARG A 53 2.34 -4.45 -7.31
N HIS A 54 2.28 -3.13 -7.10
CA HIS A 54 1.30 -2.27 -7.75
C HIS A 54 1.92 -0.89 -8.06
N HIS A 55 1.71 -0.43 -9.29
CA HIS A 55 1.99 0.95 -9.69
C HIS A 55 0.89 1.89 -9.15
N PHE A 56 1.07 3.21 -9.33
CA PHE A 56 0.04 4.18 -9.00
C PHE A 56 -1.29 3.81 -9.65
N THR A 57 -2.34 3.75 -8.83
CA THR A 57 -3.70 3.48 -9.27
C THR A 57 -4.68 4.32 -8.46
N THR A 58 -5.77 4.71 -9.10
CA THR A 58 -6.94 5.31 -8.45
C THR A 58 -7.98 4.27 -8.05
N ASN A 59 -7.82 3.01 -8.48
CA ASN A 59 -8.70 1.90 -8.13
C ASN A 59 -8.20 1.19 -6.86
N MET A 60 -8.69 1.62 -5.70
CA MET A 60 -8.26 1.07 -4.40
C MET A 60 -8.55 -0.43 -4.23
N GLN A 61 -9.46 -1.03 -5.02
CA GLN A 61 -9.70 -2.47 -4.99
C GLN A 61 -8.49 -3.28 -5.48
N GLU A 62 -7.66 -2.71 -6.34
CA GLU A 62 -6.42 -3.34 -6.82
C GLU A 62 -5.36 -3.44 -5.72
N ILE A 63 -5.35 -2.48 -4.79
CA ILE A 63 -4.45 -2.44 -3.63
C ILE A 63 -4.89 -3.41 -2.51
N GLN A 64 -6.20 -3.67 -2.40
CA GLN A 64 -6.77 -4.44 -1.29
C GLN A 64 -6.66 -5.97 -1.46
N ARG A 65 -6.40 -6.46 -2.68
CA ARG A 65 -6.24 -7.89 -3.00
C ARG A 65 -4.96 -8.46 -2.42
#